data_AF-A0A2I3HVQ9-F1
#
_entry.id   AF-A0A2I3HVQ9-F1
#
_cell.length_a   1.000
_cell.length_b   1.000
_cell.length_c   1.000
_cell.angle_alpha   90.00
_cell.angle_beta   90.00
_cell.angle_gamma   90.00
#
_symmetry.space_group_name_H-M   'P 1'
#
loop_
_entity.id
_entity.type
_entity.pdbx_description
1 polymer ?
#
loop_
_entity_poly.entity_id
_entity_poly.type
_entity_poly.pdbx_seq_one_letter_code
_entity_poly.pdbx_strand_id
1 'polypeptide(L)'
;MYLQGPRRLMTQGGYDMVQKLFLDFFRRRLSQRPTAEELEQRNILKPRNEQEEQEEKREIKRRLTRKLSQRPTVEELRERKILIRFSDYVEVADAQDYDRRADKPWTRLTAADKVSRGECWRVGGRTVCWVGTPVGMTVGSSHLPLTVKNLPEDGRLDC
;
A
#
# COMPACT_ATOMS: atom_id res chain seq x y z
N MET A 1 51.30 37.13 -49.73
CA MET A 1 50.76 37.06 -48.35
C MET A 1 49.41 36.37 -48.39
N TYR A 2 49.36 35.08 -48.05
CA TYR A 2 48.12 34.39 -47.73
C TYR A 2 48.41 33.46 -46.56
N LEU A 3 48.04 33.89 -45.36
CA LEU A 3 47.98 33.00 -44.20
C LEU A 3 46.59 32.35 -44.23
N GLN A 4 46.52 31.13 -44.75
CA GLN A 4 45.43 30.21 -44.42
C GLN A 4 45.56 29.86 -42.94
N GLY A 5 44.84 30.59 -42.08
CA GLY A 5 44.62 30.15 -40.71
C GLY A 5 43.73 28.90 -40.69
N PRO A 6 43.97 27.92 -39.81
CA PRO A 6 43.12 26.75 -39.72
C PRO A 6 41.73 27.19 -39.25
N ARG A 7 40.72 26.99 -40.10
CA ARG A 7 39.31 26.97 -39.67
C ARG A 7 39.18 25.89 -38.61
N ARG A 8 39.09 26.28 -37.33
CA ARG A 8 38.50 25.42 -36.29
C ARG A 8 37.06 25.17 -36.71
N LEU A 9 36.81 24.05 -37.38
CA LEU A 9 35.46 23.54 -37.53
C LEU A 9 34.94 23.19 -36.15
N MET A 10 33.72 23.66 -35.91
CA MET A 10 33.06 23.77 -34.62
C MET A 10 33.02 22.42 -33.91
N THR A 11 33.20 22.48 -32.60
CA THR A 11 33.09 21.38 -31.64
C THR A 11 31.95 20.44 -32.00
N GLN A 12 32.30 19.19 -32.32
CA GLN A 12 31.35 18.08 -32.33
C GLN A 12 30.65 18.06 -30.97
N GLY A 13 29.34 18.37 -30.97
CA GLY A 13 28.51 18.35 -29.78
C GLY A 13 28.41 16.93 -29.24
N GLY A 14 29.32 16.58 -28.34
CA GLY A 14 29.25 15.35 -27.56
C GLY A 14 28.26 15.56 -26.44
N TYR A 15 27.02 15.16 -26.65
CA TYR A 15 26.10 14.91 -25.54
C TYR A 15 26.76 13.86 -24.64
N ASP A 16 26.96 14.14 -23.36
CA ASP A 16 27.42 13.10 -22.44
C ASP A 16 26.39 11.94 -22.41
N MET A 17 26.82 10.72 -22.07
CA MET A 17 25.93 9.55 -22.08
C MET A 17 24.70 9.77 -21.18
N VAL A 18 24.85 10.56 -20.13
CA VAL A 18 23.81 10.92 -19.17
C VAL A 18 22.75 11.84 -19.82
N GLN A 19 23.17 12.86 -20.58
CA GLN A 19 22.36 13.79 -21.35
C GLN A 19 21.56 13.02 -22.41
N LYS A 20 22.19 12.03 -23.05
CA LYS A 20 21.48 11.15 -24.00
C LYS A 20 20.39 10.32 -23.32
N LEU A 21 20.69 9.72 -22.16
CA LEU A 21 19.70 8.95 -21.39
C LEU A 21 18.53 9.83 -20.92
N PHE A 22 18.84 11.05 -20.49
CA PHE A 22 17.83 12.01 -20.06
C PHE A 22 16.95 12.49 -21.23
N LEU A 23 17.56 12.73 -22.40
CA LEU A 23 16.86 13.07 -23.63
C LEU A 23 15.95 11.92 -24.09
N ASP A 24 16.43 10.68 -24.06
CA ASP A 24 15.65 9.49 -24.42
C ASP A 24 14.49 9.26 -23.44
N PHE A 25 14.71 9.49 -22.14
CA PHE A 25 13.65 9.43 -21.13
C PHE A 25 12.54 10.44 -21.42
N PHE A 26 12.89 11.72 -21.62
CA PHE A 26 11.89 12.74 -21.93
C PHE A 26 11.20 12.49 -23.26
N ARG A 27 11.92 12.05 -24.28
CA ARG A 27 11.33 11.71 -25.58
C ARG A 27 10.25 10.63 -25.45
N ARG A 28 10.49 9.59 -24.64
CA ARG A 28 9.49 8.54 -24.34
C ARG A 28 8.32 9.06 -23.50
N ARG A 29 8.56 9.92 -22.52
CA ARG A 29 7.49 10.50 -21.68
C ARG A 29 6.60 11.46 -22.46
N LEU A 30 7.18 12.25 -23.36
CA LEU A 30 6.45 13.20 -24.20
C LEU A 30 5.63 12.48 -25.28
N SER A 31 6.14 11.38 -25.85
CA SER A 31 5.36 10.60 -26.84
C SER A 31 4.15 9.89 -26.24
N GLN A 32 4.18 9.61 -24.93
CA GLN A 32 3.09 8.95 -24.20
C GLN A 32 2.27 9.95 -23.35
N ARG A 33 2.38 11.25 -23.63
CA ARG A 33 1.73 12.27 -22.82
C ARG A 33 0.20 12.19 -23.04
N PRO A 34 -0.60 11.90 -22.00
CA PRO A 34 -2.06 11.89 -22.10
C PRO A 34 -2.61 13.30 -22.33
N THR A 35 -3.82 13.38 -22.88
CA THR A 35 -4.51 14.67 -23.12
C THR A 35 -5.03 15.24 -21.80
N ALA A 36 -5.33 16.55 -21.79
CA ALA A 36 -5.87 17.20 -20.59
C ALA A 36 -7.24 16.63 -20.19
N GLU A 37 -8.12 16.37 -21.17
CA GLU A 37 -9.44 15.78 -20.95
C GLU A 37 -9.36 14.37 -20.32
N GLU A 38 -8.41 13.54 -20.76
CA GLU A 38 -8.17 12.21 -20.16
C GLU A 38 -7.73 12.32 -18.69
N LEU A 39 -6.93 13.33 -18.35
CA LEU A 39 -6.51 13.58 -16.97
C LEU A 39 -7.66 14.09 -16.11
N GLU A 40 -8.59 14.87 -16.67
CA GLU A 40 -9.81 15.32 -15.99
C GLU A 40 -10.75 14.15 -15.69
N GLN A 41 -10.96 13.26 -16.68
CA GLN A 41 -11.76 12.04 -16.51
C GLN A 41 -11.17 11.12 -15.43
N ARG A 42 -9.84 11.04 -15.35
CA ARG A 42 -9.12 10.31 -14.29
C ARG A 42 -9.04 11.06 -12.96
N ASN A 43 -9.66 12.23 -12.88
CA ASN A 43 -9.70 13.06 -11.67
C ASN A 43 -8.32 13.56 -11.21
N ILE A 44 -7.32 13.52 -12.09
CA ILE A 44 -5.94 13.98 -11.83
C ILE A 44 -5.87 15.50 -12.03
N LEU A 45 -6.51 16.00 -13.09
CA LEU A 45 -6.72 17.43 -13.28
C LEU A 45 -8.13 17.79 -12.82
N LYS A 46 -8.27 18.85 -12.02
CA LYS A 46 -9.55 19.36 -11.54
C LYS A 46 -9.88 20.65 -12.31
N PRO A 47 -10.92 20.67 -13.15
CA PRO A 47 -11.28 21.87 -13.89
C PRO A 47 -12.02 22.92 -13.03
N ARG A 48 -12.53 22.51 -11.85
CA ARG A 48 -13.36 23.34 -10.97
C ARG A 48 -12.55 24.12 -9.93
N ASN A 49 -13.08 25.29 -9.56
CA ASN A 49 -12.58 26.11 -8.46
C ASN A 49 -12.74 25.38 -7.12
N GLU A 50 -11.75 25.49 -6.23
CA GLU A 50 -11.76 24.83 -4.90
C GLU A 50 -13.01 25.17 -4.06
N GLN A 51 -13.54 26.39 -4.22
CA GLN A 51 -14.74 26.84 -3.52
C GLN A 51 -16.00 26.09 -3.97
N GLU A 52 -16.15 25.87 -5.29
CA GLU A 52 -17.30 25.15 -5.85
C GLU A 52 -17.26 23.67 -5.41
N GLU A 53 -16.08 23.05 -5.40
CA GLU A 53 -15.92 21.67 -4.91
C GLU A 53 -16.29 21.57 -3.41
N GLN A 54 -15.90 22.56 -2.62
CA GLN A 54 -16.22 22.56 -1.19
C GLN A 54 -17.72 22.76 -0.94
N GLU A 55 -18.39 23.58 -1.73
CA GLU A 55 -19.85 23.73 -1.68
C GLU A 55 -20.56 22.45 -2.10
N GLU A 56 -20.13 21.81 -3.20
CA GLU A 56 -20.66 20.53 -3.66
C GLU A 56 -20.48 19.43 -2.60
N LYS A 57 -19.30 19.33 -1.99
CA LYS A 57 -19.04 18.40 -0.87
C LYS A 57 -19.95 18.67 0.32
N ARG A 58 -20.18 19.94 0.69
CA ARG A 58 -21.09 20.32 1.77
C ARG A 58 -22.53 19.93 1.44
N GLU A 59 -22.97 20.16 0.22
CA GLU A 59 -24.31 19.79 -0.22
C GLU A 59 -24.51 18.27 -0.25
N ILE A 60 -23.56 17.53 -0.81
CA ILE A 60 -23.58 16.06 -0.83
C ILE A 60 -23.63 15.53 0.60
N LYS A 61 -22.79 16.04 1.51
CA LYS A 61 -22.79 15.65 2.92
C LYS A 61 -24.14 15.93 3.57
N ARG A 62 -24.70 17.13 3.38
CA ARG A 62 -26.03 17.51 3.89
C ARG A 62 -27.12 16.57 3.39
N ARG A 63 -27.12 16.28 2.08
CA ARG A 63 -28.10 15.38 1.45
C ARG A 63 -27.97 13.95 1.97
N LEU A 64 -26.75 13.46 2.12
CA LEU A 64 -26.46 12.13 2.64
C LEU A 64 -26.92 12.00 4.09
N THR A 65 -26.60 12.96 4.97
CA THR A 65 -27.04 12.96 6.37
C THR A 65 -28.55 12.85 6.48
N ARG A 66 -29.31 13.62 5.67
CA ARG A 66 -30.77 13.55 5.64
C ARG A 66 -31.28 12.19 5.17
N LYS A 67 -30.65 11.57 4.17
CA LYS A 67 -31.02 10.24 3.68
C LYS A 67 -30.75 9.15 4.72
N LEU A 68 -29.61 9.23 5.42
CA LEU A 68 -29.25 8.27 6.46
C LEU A 68 -30.14 8.39 7.70
N SER A 69 -30.55 9.60 8.07
CA SER A 69 -31.48 9.79 9.20
C SER A 69 -32.89 9.28 8.91
N GLN A 70 -33.28 9.19 7.64
CA GLN A 70 -34.57 8.66 7.19
C GLN A 70 -34.45 7.23 6.66
N ARG A 71 -33.41 6.51 7.08
CA ARG A 71 -33.19 5.13 6.65
C ARG A 71 -34.27 4.23 7.27
N PRO A 72 -35.06 3.48 6.48
CA PRO A 72 -36.09 2.59 6.99
C PRO A 72 -35.48 1.43 7.79
N THR A 73 -36.24 0.90 8.74
CA THR A 73 -35.82 -0.27 9.54
C THR A 73 -35.96 -1.55 8.72
N VAL A 74 -35.36 -2.64 9.22
CA VAL A 74 -35.43 -3.96 8.55
C VAL A 74 -36.87 -4.49 8.59
N GLU A 75 -37.59 -4.24 9.68
CA GLU A 75 -38.98 -4.61 9.88
C GLU A 75 -39.88 -3.95 8.82
N GLU A 76 -39.73 -2.64 8.60
CA GLU A 76 -40.50 -1.89 7.58
C GLU A 76 -40.24 -2.40 6.16
N LEU A 77 -39.02 -2.82 5.85
CA LEU A 77 -38.67 -3.39 4.55
C LEU A 77 -39.27 -4.79 4.33
N ARG A 78 -39.45 -5.58 5.40
CA ARG A 78 -40.15 -6.88 5.35
C ARG A 78 -41.64 -6.70 5.16
N GLU A 79 -42.26 -5.72 5.83
CA GLU A 79 -43.67 -5.37 5.65
C GLU A 79 -43.96 -4.91 4.21
N ARG A 80 -43.05 -4.13 3.62
CA ARG A 80 -43.12 -3.70 2.21
C ARG A 80 -42.73 -4.80 1.21
N LYS A 81 -42.41 -6.01 1.68
CA LYS A 81 -41.96 -7.17 0.86
C LYS A 81 -40.75 -6.86 -0.02
N ILE A 82 -39.91 -5.91 0.40
CA ILE A 82 -38.64 -5.57 -0.27
C ILE A 82 -37.56 -6.56 0.18
N LEU A 83 -37.53 -6.90 1.47
CA LEU A 83 -36.68 -7.97 2.02
C LEU A 83 -37.54 -9.23 2.20
N ILE A 84 -37.41 -10.19 1.28
CA ILE A 84 -38.25 -11.39 1.21
C ILE A 84 -37.68 -12.52 2.09
N ARG A 85 -36.34 -12.67 2.17
CA ARG A 85 -35.68 -13.67 3.03
C ARG A 85 -34.61 -13.03 3.90
N PHE A 86 -34.40 -13.59 5.10
CA PHE A 86 -33.36 -13.17 6.04
C PHE A 86 -31.94 -13.30 5.46
N SER A 87 -31.72 -14.28 4.58
CA SER A 87 -30.46 -14.53 3.86
C SER A 87 -30.06 -13.38 2.93
N ASP A 88 -30.99 -12.52 2.51
CA ASP A 88 -30.72 -11.47 1.53
C ASP A 88 -29.98 -10.27 2.14
N TYR A 89 -29.82 -10.25 3.48
CA TYR A 89 -29.23 -9.13 4.23
C TYR A 89 -28.00 -9.52 5.07
N VAL A 90 -27.72 -10.82 5.20
CA VAL A 90 -26.57 -11.33 5.95
C VAL A 90 -25.86 -12.32 5.07
N GLU A 91 -24.68 -11.95 4.55
CA GLU A 91 -23.78 -12.90 3.91
C GLU A 91 -23.23 -13.85 4.99
N VAL A 92 -23.90 -14.98 5.17
CA VAL A 92 -23.38 -16.10 5.95
C VAL A 92 -22.41 -16.84 5.03
N ALA A 93 -21.13 -16.52 5.12
CA ALA A 93 -20.10 -17.36 4.52
C ALA A 93 -19.96 -18.64 5.34
N ASP A 94 -20.06 -19.80 4.71
CA ASP A 94 -19.73 -21.07 5.34
C ASP A 94 -18.26 -21.03 5.79
N ALA A 95 -18.05 -21.09 7.10
CA ALA A 95 -16.71 -21.19 7.64
C ALA A 95 -16.14 -22.56 7.25
N GLN A 96 -14.97 -22.59 6.60
CA GLN A 96 -14.25 -23.85 6.46
C GLN A 96 -13.89 -24.34 7.86
N ASP A 97 -14.28 -25.58 8.18
CA ASP A 97 -13.84 -26.28 9.37
C ASP A 97 -12.37 -26.70 9.19
N TYR A 98 -11.45 -25.75 9.37
CA TYR A 98 -10.04 -26.06 9.49
C TYR A 98 -9.70 -26.42 10.93
N ASP A 99 -8.91 -27.48 11.10
CA ASP A 99 -8.47 -27.94 12.42
C ASP A 99 -7.55 -26.90 13.07
N ARG A 100 -8.08 -26.17 14.05
CA ARG A 100 -7.36 -25.15 14.81
C ARG A 100 -6.30 -25.72 15.77
N ARG A 101 -6.34 -27.04 16.02
CA ARG A 101 -5.37 -27.76 16.85
C ARG A 101 -4.24 -28.38 16.04
N ALA A 102 -4.35 -28.39 14.71
CA ALA A 102 -3.29 -28.90 13.84
C ALA A 102 -1.99 -28.12 14.03
N ASP A 103 -0.86 -28.84 13.92
CA ASP A 103 0.47 -28.26 13.98
C ASP A 103 0.60 -27.15 12.96
N LYS A 104 0.79 -25.94 13.46
CA LYS A 104 0.92 -24.78 12.61
C LYS A 104 2.25 -24.89 11.86
N PRO A 105 2.28 -24.79 10.53
CA PRO A 105 3.51 -25.02 9.77
C PRO A 105 4.64 -24.05 10.14
N TRP A 106 4.32 -22.88 10.70
CA TRP A 106 5.31 -21.92 11.21
C TRP A 106 5.97 -22.34 12.53
N THR A 107 5.41 -23.31 13.27
CA THR A 107 6.02 -23.84 14.50
C THR A 107 7.24 -24.72 14.21
N ARG A 108 7.40 -25.20 12.98
CA ARG A 108 8.53 -26.03 12.55
C ARG A 108 9.70 -25.24 11.93
N LEU A 109 9.61 -23.91 11.87
CA LEU A 109 10.65 -23.09 11.26
C LEU A 109 11.85 -22.92 12.20
N THR A 110 13.02 -23.34 11.72
CA THR A 110 14.29 -23.08 12.40
C THR A 110 14.66 -21.59 12.29
N ALA A 111 15.61 -21.12 13.10
CA ALA A 111 16.07 -19.73 13.02
C ALA A 111 16.62 -19.37 11.63
N ALA A 112 17.26 -20.32 10.93
CA ALA A 112 17.73 -20.14 9.56
C ALA A 112 16.57 -19.96 8.57
N ASP A 113 15.48 -20.70 8.74
CA ASP A 113 14.29 -20.60 7.88
C ASP A 113 13.55 -19.26 8.04
N LYS A 114 13.65 -18.62 9.22
CA LYS A 114 13.07 -17.28 9.45
C LYS A 114 13.87 -16.18 8.76
N VAL A 115 15.19 -16.34 8.69
CA VAL A 115 16.09 -15.40 8.01
C VAL A 115 15.85 -15.45 6.49
N SER A 116 15.70 -16.63 5.90
CA SER A 116 15.44 -16.79 4.46
C SER A 116 14.07 -16.29 4.01
N ARG A 117 13.07 -16.26 4.92
CA ARG A 117 11.71 -15.76 4.64
C ARG A 117 11.54 -14.25 4.80
N GLY A 118 12.62 -13.51 5.11
CA GLY A 118 12.57 -12.05 5.24
C GLY A 118 11.87 -11.55 6.51
N GLU A 119 11.66 -12.40 7.50
CA GLU A 119 11.03 -12.05 8.79
C GLU A 119 12.02 -11.41 9.77
N CYS A 120 13.24 -11.10 9.31
CA CYS A 120 14.32 -10.60 10.13
C CYS A 120 14.90 -9.29 9.56
N TRP A 121 14.86 -8.23 10.36
CA TRP A 121 15.27 -6.88 9.99
C TRP A 121 16.48 -6.46 10.82
N ARG A 122 17.45 -5.80 10.20
CA ARG A 122 18.58 -5.20 10.92
C ARG A 122 18.21 -3.79 11.36
N VAL A 123 18.16 -3.56 12.67
CA VAL A 123 17.90 -2.23 13.25
C VAL A 123 19.06 -1.88 14.18
N GLY A 124 19.83 -0.84 13.81
CA GLY A 124 20.93 -0.34 14.65
C GLY A 124 22.01 -1.39 14.96
N GLY A 125 22.46 -2.15 13.94
CA GLY A 125 23.49 -3.19 14.10
C GLY A 125 23.00 -4.50 14.71
N ARG A 126 21.80 -4.54 15.31
CA ARG A 126 21.19 -5.77 15.84
C ARG A 126 20.24 -6.38 14.82
N THR A 127 20.33 -7.70 14.68
CA THR A 127 19.42 -8.49 13.86
C THR A 127 18.18 -8.82 14.70
N VAL A 128 17.03 -8.27 14.33
CA VAL A 128 15.76 -8.41 15.02
C VAL A 128 14.86 -9.31 14.19
N CYS A 129 14.62 -10.53 14.64
CA CYS A 129 13.69 -11.43 13.98
C CYS A 129 12.31 -11.32 14.63
N TRP A 130 11.28 -11.12 13.81
CA TRP A 130 9.90 -11.25 14.25
C TRP A 130 9.62 -12.71 14.57
N VAL A 131 9.75 -13.07 15.85
CA VAL A 131 9.09 -14.26 16.38
C VAL A 131 7.64 -13.86 16.61
N GLY A 132 6.75 -14.24 15.71
CA GLY A 132 5.31 -14.22 16.01
C GLY A 132 5.11 -14.98 17.32
N THR A 133 4.84 -14.25 18.41
CA THR A 133 4.71 -14.84 19.74
C THR A 133 3.45 -15.71 19.79
N PRO A 134 3.52 -16.94 20.31
CA PRO A 134 2.36 -17.79 20.45
C PRO A 134 1.82 -17.66 21.87
N VAL A 135 1.03 -16.65 22.21
CA VAL A 135 0.24 -16.70 23.45
C VAL A 135 -1.10 -16.02 23.26
N GLY A 136 -2.16 -16.82 23.39
CA GLY A 136 -3.52 -16.32 23.54
C GLY A 136 -3.77 -15.77 24.95
N MET A 137 -4.47 -14.64 24.98
CA MET A 137 -5.46 -14.19 25.96
C MET A 137 -5.04 -13.98 27.43
N THR A 138 -4.91 -12.71 27.82
CA THR A 138 -5.51 -12.18 29.05
C THR A 138 -5.95 -10.72 28.85
N VAL A 139 -7.15 -10.43 29.33
CA VAL A 139 -7.82 -9.14 29.34
C VAL A 139 -7.04 -8.16 30.23
N GLY A 140 -6.79 -6.94 29.75
CA GLY A 140 -6.43 -5.78 30.57
C GLY A 140 -5.00 -5.71 31.13
N SER A 141 -4.08 -5.06 30.42
CA SER A 141 -3.03 -4.24 31.04
C SER A 141 -2.29 -3.40 30.00
N SER A 142 -2.36 -2.09 30.16
CA SER A 142 -1.55 -1.11 29.45
C SER A 142 -0.10 -1.22 29.93
N HIS A 143 0.71 -2.04 29.23
CA HIS A 143 2.17 -1.95 29.05
C HIS A 143 2.69 -3.33 28.61
N LEU A 144 3.16 -3.43 27.37
CA LEU A 144 3.90 -4.60 26.87
C LEU A 144 5.39 -4.44 27.26
N PRO A 145 6.04 -5.37 27.96
CA PRO A 145 7.49 -5.40 28.04
C PRO A 145 8.05 -6.16 26.82
N LEU A 146 8.82 -5.46 25.99
CA LEU A 146 9.68 -6.08 24.97
C LEU A 146 10.82 -6.81 25.70
N THR A 147 10.67 -8.11 25.99
CA THR A 147 11.81 -8.91 26.45
C THR A 147 12.75 -9.19 25.27
N VAL A 148 13.80 -8.39 25.18
CA VAL A 148 14.97 -8.58 24.33
C VAL A 148 15.75 -9.79 24.84
N LYS A 149 15.70 -10.92 24.13
CA LYS A 149 16.67 -12.00 24.36
C LYS A 149 17.92 -11.67 23.53
N ASN A 150 19.02 -11.35 24.21
CA ASN A 150 20.33 -11.25 23.56
C ASN A 150 20.75 -12.65 23.10
N LEU A 151 21.03 -12.82 21.81
CA LEU A 151 21.81 -13.97 21.34
C LEU A 151 23.31 -13.62 21.45
N PRO A 152 24.17 -14.53 21.92
CA PRO A 152 25.62 -14.32 21.92
C PRO A 152 26.18 -14.35 20.50
N GLU A 153 27.22 -13.55 20.24
CA GLU A 153 27.73 -13.24 18.89
C GLU A 153 28.61 -14.32 18.26
N ASP A 154 28.86 -15.42 18.97
CA ASP A 154 29.81 -16.44 18.53
C ASP A 154 29.01 -17.65 18.04
N GLY A 155 28.74 -17.71 16.74
CA GLY A 155 27.87 -18.70 16.07
C GLY A 155 28.38 -20.14 16.10
N ARG A 156 28.61 -20.71 17.29
CA ARG A 156 28.89 -22.13 17.51
C ARG A 156 28.17 -22.57 18.76
N LEU A 157 27.11 -23.36 18.59
CA LEU A 157 26.51 -24.11 19.69
C LEU A 157 27.12 -25.51 19.65
N ASP A 158 27.94 -25.80 20.65
CA ASP A 158 28.22 -27.17 21.05
C ASP A 158 26.90 -27.85 21.45
N CYS A 159 26.82 -29.14 21.15
CA CYS A 159 25.63 -29.98 21.14
C CYS A 159 24.80 -29.95 22.43
#